data_AF-A0A953IQ65-F1
#
_entry.id   AF-A0A953IQ65-F1
#
_cell.length_a   1.000
_cell.length_b   1.000
_cell.length_c   1.000
_cell.angle_alpha   90.00
_cell.angle_beta   90.00
_cell.angle_gamma   90.00
#
_symmetry.space_group_name_H-M   'P 1'
#
loop_
_entity.id
_entity.type
_entity.pdbx_description
1 polymer ?
#
loop_
_entity_poly.entity_id
_entity_poly.type
_entity_poly.pdbx_seq_one_letter_code
_entity_poly.pdbx_strand_id
1 'polypeptide(L)'
;MARPRTYNDAARTQAITVRVTKNTHSRLAMEASQAGLSVSGLAERYIAKGSVRIEGSHHPDALCPVTLAELKRIGGALDCIAAGARKNAMPPAAHVAGTLRDLVRVMVQDEILRKKTQALASRTDQHDS
;
A
#
# COMPACT_ATOMS: atom_id res chain seq x y z
N MET A 1 36.94 -15.91 5.49
CA MET A 1 36.19 -14.88 6.24
C MET A 1 34.85 -15.48 6.67
N ALA A 2 34.56 -15.53 7.97
CA ALA A 2 33.30 -16.07 8.49
C ALA A 2 32.15 -15.11 8.19
N ARG A 3 31.06 -15.60 7.59
CA ARG A 3 29.86 -14.79 7.32
C ARG A 3 29.24 -14.32 8.65
N PRO A 4 28.73 -13.07 8.74
CA PRO A 4 28.08 -12.56 9.94
C PRO A 4 26.94 -13.49 10.39
N ARG A 5 26.82 -13.69 11.71
CA ARG A 5 25.69 -14.43 12.28
C ARG A 5 24.40 -13.66 12.02
N THR A 6 23.42 -14.33 11.42
CA THR A 6 22.09 -13.77 11.09
C THR A 6 21.11 -13.73 12.26
N TYR A 7 21.52 -14.09 13.48
CA TYR A 7 20.63 -14.24 14.65
C TYR A 7 21.20 -13.52 15.85
N ASN A 8 20.35 -12.78 16.58
CA ASN A 8 20.75 -11.91 17.68
C ASN A 8 20.61 -12.54 19.07
N ASP A 9 19.67 -13.49 19.29
CA ASP A 9 19.26 -13.84 20.67
C ASP A 9 19.67 -15.23 21.19
N ALA A 10 19.69 -16.31 20.39
CA ALA A 10 20.03 -17.65 20.91
C ALA A 10 20.46 -18.67 19.83
N ALA A 11 21.10 -19.76 20.26
CA ALA A 11 21.41 -20.90 19.41
C ALA A 11 20.13 -21.67 19.02
N ARG A 12 20.01 -22.07 17.76
CA ARG A 12 18.88 -22.85 17.24
C ARG A 12 18.85 -24.24 17.90
N THR A 13 17.75 -24.55 18.58
CA THR A 13 17.55 -25.84 19.26
C THR A 13 16.73 -26.84 18.44
N GLN A 14 15.99 -26.37 17.44
CA GLN A 14 15.11 -27.18 16.60
C GLN A 14 15.19 -26.75 15.13
N ALA A 15 14.96 -27.70 14.22
CA ALA A 15 14.97 -27.46 12.77
C ALA A 15 13.62 -27.84 12.16
N ILE A 16 13.06 -26.93 11.34
CA ILE A 16 11.83 -27.15 10.58
C ILE A 16 12.19 -27.20 9.10
N THR A 17 11.76 -28.24 8.40
CA THR A 17 11.97 -28.37 6.95
C THR A 17 10.68 -28.07 6.21
N VAL A 18 10.73 -27.10 5.29
CA VAL A 18 9.60 -26.73 4.44
C VAL A 18 9.93 -27.08 2.99
N ARG A 19 9.07 -27.85 2.34
CA ARG A 19 9.20 -28.16 0.90
C ARG A 19 8.46 -27.10 0.10
N VAL A 20 9.16 -26.52 -0.87
CA VAL A 20 8.60 -25.50 -1.78
C VAL A 20 8.96 -25.85 -3.22
N THR A 21 8.21 -25.31 -4.18
CA THR A 21 8.57 -25.45 -5.59
C THR A 21 9.85 -24.68 -5.91
N LYS A 22 10.52 -25.04 -7.01
CA LYS A 22 11.73 -24.35 -7.47
C LYS A 22 11.49 -22.85 -7.70
N ASN A 23 10.35 -22.48 -8.29
CA ASN A 23 10.02 -21.08 -8.55
C ASN A 23 9.81 -20.30 -7.23
N THR A 24 9.07 -20.88 -6.29
CA THR A 24 8.86 -20.28 -4.97
C THR A 24 10.18 -20.08 -4.24
N HIS A 25 11.10 -21.05 -4.30
CA HIS A 25 12.43 -20.92 -3.72
C HIS A 25 13.22 -19.77 -4.34
N SER A 26 13.24 -19.66 -5.68
CA SER A 26 13.92 -18.55 -6.36
C SER A 26 13.38 -17.19 -5.92
N ARG A 27 12.06 -17.04 -5.82
CA ARG A 27 11.42 -15.81 -5.35
C ARG A 27 11.84 -15.45 -3.91
N LEU A 28 11.79 -16.41 -3.00
CA LEU A 28 12.20 -16.22 -1.59
C LEU A 28 13.69 -15.89 -1.47
N ALA A 29 14.53 -16.47 -2.34
CA ALA A 29 15.96 -16.17 -2.39
C ALA A 29 16.25 -14.73 -2.82
N MET A 30 15.54 -14.23 -3.84
CA MET A 30 15.65 -12.82 -4.25
C MET A 30 15.19 -11.87 -3.15
N GLU A 31 14.03 -12.14 -2.54
CA GLU A 31 13.48 -11.33 -1.46
C GLU A 31 14.42 -11.28 -0.24
N ALA A 32 15.00 -12.43 0.12
CA ALA A 32 16.00 -12.49 1.18
C ALA A 32 17.24 -11.67 0.83
N SER A 33 17.73 -11.76 -0.40
CA SER A 33 18.88 -10.97 -0.87
C SER A 33 18.61 -9.47 -0.83
N GLN A 34 17.42 -9.02 -1.25
CA GLN A 34 17.03 -7.61 -1.18
C GLN A 34 16.96 -7.09 0.26
N ALA A 35 16.52 -7.94 1.19
CA ALA A 35 16.48 -7.63 2.61
C ALA A 35 17.85 -7.77 3.32
N GLY A 36 18.91 -8.18 2.61
CA GLY A 36 20.23 -8.45 3.19
C GLY A 36 20.26 -9.67 4.13
N LEU A 37 19.34 -10.62 3.94
CA LEU A 37 19.15 -11.79 4.79
C LEU A 37 19.40 -13.09 4.03
N SER A 38 19.62 -14.17 4.76
CA SER A 38 19.50 -15.52 4.22
C SER A 38 18.03 -15.93 4.11
N VAL A 39 17.72 -16.91 3.25
CA VAL A 39 16.35 -17.46 3.14
C VAL A 39 15.85 -17.98 4.49
N SER A 40 16.72 -18.56 5.31
CA SER A 40 16.38 -19.02 6.65
C SER A 40 16.14 -17.85 7.63
N GLY A 41 16.85 -16.73 7.50
CA GLY A 41 16.60 -15.52 8.28
C GLY A 41 15.30 -14.81 7.88
N LEU A 42 14.97 -14.81 6.58
CA LEU A 42 13.68 -14.32 6.09
C LEU A 42 12.53 -15.19 6.61
N ALA A 43 12.66 -16.52 6.53
CA ALA A 43 11.66 -17.45 7.05
C ALA A 43 11.45 -17.29 8.56
N GLU A 44 12.53 -17.12 9.33
CA GLU A 44 12.44 -16.85 10.76
C GLU A 44 11.71 -15.55 11.04
N ARG A 45 11.97 -14.47 10.27
CA ARG A 45 11.20 -13.23 10.38
C ARG A 45 9.71 -13.43 10.09
N TYR A 46 9.35 -14.26 9.10
CA TYR A 46 7.95 -14.55 8.80
C TYR A 46 7.26 -15.36 9.89
N ILE A 47 7.96 -16.31 10.50
CA ILE A 47 7.42 -17.14 11.58
C ILE A 47 7.33 -16.34 12.88
N ALA A 48 8.39 -15.65 13.27
CA ALA A 48 8.45 -14.86 14.50
C ALA A 48 7.45 -13.69 14.47
N LYS A 49 7.20 -13.11 13.30
CA LYS A 49 6.18 -12.06 13.12
C LYS A 49 4.78 -12.62 12.87
N GLY A 50 4.60 -13.95 12.75
CA GLY A 50 3.31 -14.62 12.57
C GLY A 50 2.53 -14.11 11.36
N SER A 51 2.80 -14.61 10.15
CA SER A 51 2.13 -14.11 8.96
C SER A 51 0.60 -14.29 8.99
N VAL A 52 -0.18 -13.23 8.76
CA VAL A 52 -1.31 -13.27 7.80
C VAL A 52 -1.50 -11.90 7.11
N ARG A 53 -1.57 -11.94 5.77
CA ARG A 53 -1.68 -10.87 4.75
C ARG A 53 -0.46 -9.99 4.53
N ILE A 54 0.36 -10.45 3.59
CA ILE A 54 0.90 -9.50 2.60
C ILE A 54 -0.16 -9.44 1.49
N GLU A 55 -1.26 -8.73 1.74
CA GLU A 55 -1.71 -7.82 0.68
C GLU A 55 -0.50 -6.94 0.47
N GLY A 56 0.07 -6.95 -0.74
CA GLY A 56 1.25 -6.15 -1.04
C GLY A 56 1.03 -4.79 -0.42
N SER A 57 1.85 -4.44 0.58
CA SER A 57 1.82 -3.11 1.11
C SER A 57 2.35 -2.24 -0.01
N HIS A 58 1.46 -1.89 -0.93
CA HIS A 58 1.38 -0.53 -1.38
C HIS A 58 1.38 0.26 -0.09
N HIS A 59 2.58 0.68 0.37
CA HIS A 59 2.63 2.05 0.79
C HIS A 59 2.01 2.80 -0.38
N PRO A 60 0.81 3.40 -0.20
CA PRO A 60 0.35 4.30 -1.22
C PRO A 60 1.52 5.24 -1.43
N ASP A 61 1.90 5.44 -2.70
CA ASP A 61 2.87 6.47 -3.06
C ASP A 61 2.55 7.69 -2.21
N ALA A 62 3.59 8.34 -1.65
CA ALA A 62 3.43 9.48 -0.76
C ALA A 62 2.30 10.36 -1.30
N LEU A 63 1.18 10.41 -0.57
CA LEU A 63 -0.06 11.00 -1.08
C LEU A 63 0.27 12.39 -1.59
N CYS A 64 -0.10 12.67 -2.83
CA CYS A 64 0.12 13.99 -3.41
C CYS A 64 -0.40 15.05 -2.42
N PRO A 65 0.37 16.11 -2.11
CA PRO A 65 -0.04 17.13 -1.15
C PRO A 65 -1.45 17.70 -1.43
N VAL A 66 -1.85 17.72 -2.70
CA VAL A 66 -3.19 18.09 -3.15
C VAL A 66 -4.25 17.10 -2.63
N THR A 67 -4.03 15.80 -2.81
CA THR A 67 -4.92 14.73 -2.30
C THR A 67 -5.05 14.79 -0.78
N LEU A 68 -3.96 15.09 -0.07
CA LEU A 68 -3.96 15.21 1.39
C LEU A 68 -4.73 16.46 1.85
N ALA A 69 -4.63 17.57 1.12
CA ALA A 69 -5.43 18.77 1.38
C ALA A 69 -6.93 18.55 1.12
N GLU A 70 -7.28 17.77 0.10
CA GLU A 70 -8.68 17.39 -0.15
C GLU A 70 -9.22 16.47 0.95
N LEU A 71 -8.48 15.45 1.37
CA LEU A 71 -8.88 14.58 2.47
C LEU A 71 -9.13 15.35 3.78
N LYS A 72 -8.29 16.34 4.08
CA LYS A 72 -8.52 17.24 5.23
C LYS A 72 -9.81 18.05 5.11
N ARG A 73 -10.14 18.55 3.91
CA ARG A 73 -11.41 19.26 3.65
C ARG A 73 -12.62 18.35 3.85
N ILE A 74 -12.55 17.11 3.37
CA ILE A 74 -13.60 16.10 3.57
C ILE A 74 -13.80 15.82 5.07
N GLY A 75 -12.72 15.59 5.80
CA GLY A 75 -12.76 15.37 7.25
C GLY A 75 -13.45 16.52 7.98
N GLY A 76 -13.06 17.76 7.67
CA GLY A 76 -13.70 18.95 8.26
C GLY A 76 -15.20 19.08 7.93
N ALA A 77 -15.61 18.76 6.70
CA ALA A 77 -17.02 18.77 6.32
C ALA A 77 -17.82 17.69 7.07
N LEU A 78 -17.26 16.49 7.23
CA LEU A 78 -17.87 15.41 8.00
C LEU A 78 -17.98 15.74 9.49
N ASP A 79 -16.99 16.38 10.07
CA ASP A 79 -17.03 16.86 11.46
C ASP A 79 -18.12 17.92 11.66
N CYS A 80 -18.29 18.84 10.70
CA CYS A 80 -19.38 19.81 10.70
C CYS A 80 -20.76 19.14 10.61
N ILE A 81 -20.91 18.08 9.82
CA ILE A 81 -22.15 17.29 9.74
C ILE A 81 -22.40 16.56 11.06
N ALA A 82 -21.37 15.92 11.61
CA ALA A 82 -21.49 15.21 12.89
C ALA A 82 -21.80 16.17 14.04
N ALA A 83 -21.29 17.41 13.98
CA ALA A 83 -21.61 18.46 14.92
C ALA A 83 -23.05 19.01 14.72
N GLY A 84 -23.48 19.20 13.47
CA GLY A 84 -24.83 19.66 13.13
C GLY A 84 -25.92 18.63 13.45
N ALA A 85 -25.65 17.35 13.18
CA ALA A 85 -26.48 16.21 13.54
C ALA A 85 -26.59 16.05 15.07
N ARG A 86 -25.49 16.26 15.81
CA ARG A 86 -25.51 16.29 17.28
C ARG A 86 -26.27 17.49 17.85
N LYS A 87 -26.41 18.58 17.07
CA LYS A 87 -27.07 19.83 17.50
C LYS A 87 -28.51 19.99 17.00
N ASN A 88 -29.12 18.99 16.35
CA ASN A 88 -30.48 19.07 15.79
C ASN A 88 -30.69 20.23 14.79
N ALA A 89 -29.62 20.73 14.16
CA ALA A 89 -29.69 21.76 13.14
C ALA A 89 -28.99 21.22 11.89
N MET A 90 -29.76 20.56 11.03
CA MET A 90 -29.32 20.04 9.76
C MET A 90 -28.90 21.23 8.86
N PRO A 91 -27.62 21.38 8.46
CA PRO A 91 -27.29 22.23 7.32
C PRO A 91 -27.91 21.57 6.08
N PRO A 92 -28.35 22.33 5.06
CA PRO A 92 -29.09 21.76 3.94
C PRO A 92 -28.21 20.70 3.26
N ALA A 93 -28.61 19.44 3.39
CA ALA A 93 -27.88 18.27 2.85
C ALA A 93 -27.54 18.43 1.36
N ALA A 94 -28.24 19.30 0.65
CA ALA A 94 -27.95 19.70 -0.73
C ALA A 94 -26.55 20.31 -0.92
N HIS A 95 -26.05 21.14 0.01
CA HIS A 95 -24.73 21.76 -0.13
C HIS A 95 -23.61 20.73 0.02
N VAL A 96 -23.74 19.87 1.03
CA VAL A 96 -22.82 18.76 1.30
C VAL A 96 -22.83 17.73 0.16
N ALA A 97 -24.01 17.35 -0.33
CA ALA A 97 -24.15 16.45 -1.47
C ALA A 97 -23.55 17.05 -2.75
N GLY A 98 -23.61 18.37 -2.92
CA GLY A 98 -22.94 19.11 -3.98
C GLY A 98 -21.42 18.98 -3.88
N THR A 99 -20.85 19.28 -2.71
CA THR A 99 -19.39 19.16 -2.50
C THR A 99 -18.88 17.73 -2.71
N LEU A 100 -19.62 16.73 -2.23
CA LEU A 100 -19.28 15.33 -2.42
C LEU A 100 -19.32 14.93 -3.90
N ARG A 101 -20.35 15.39 -4.63
CA ARG A 101 -20.50 15.14 -6.07
C ARG A 101 -19.37 15.77 -6.87
N ASP A 102 -19.02 17.02 -6.58
CA ASP A 102 -17.96 17.74 -7.28
C ASP A 102 -16.59 17.08 -7.06
N LEU A 103 -16.34 16.58 -5.84
CA LEU A 103 -15.11 15.87 -5.52
C LEU A 103 -15.01 14.52 -6.24
N VAL A 104 -16.09 13.71 -6.24
CA VAL A 104 -16.14 12.45 -6.99
C VAL A 104 -15.90 12.71 -8.47
N ARG A 105 -16.43 13.81 -9.01
CA ARG A 105 -16.23 14.19 -10.42
C ARG A 105 -14.76 14.49 -10.73
N VAL A 106 -14.07 15.23 -9.87
CA VAL A 106 -12.64 15.55 -10.03
C VAL A 106 -11.79 14.29 -9.94
N MET A 107 -12.05 13.42 -8.95
CA MET A 107 -11.30 12.16 -8.80
C MET A 107 -11.48 11.23 -10.01
N VAL A 108 -12.69 11.13 -10.55
CA VAL A 108 -12.96 10.32 -11.76
C VAL A 108 -12.26 10.91 -12.98
N GLN A 109 -12.25 12.23 -13.13
CA GLN A 109 -11.54 12.89 -14.24
C GLN A 109 -10.03 12.66 -14.17
N ASP A 110 -9.45 12.78 -12.98
CA ASP A 110 -8.02 12.58 -12.77
C ASP A 110 -7.60 11.12 -13.05
N GLU A 111 -8.40 10.16 -12.59
CA GLU A 111 -8.18 8.73 -12.85
C GLU A 111 -8.28 8.38 -14.35
N ILE A 112 -9.19 9.02 -15.08
CA ILE A 112 -9.31 8.85 -16.55
C ILE A 112 -8.09 9.43 -17.26
N LEU A 113 -7.61 10.61 -16.85
CA LEU A 113 -6.42 11.24 -17.43
C LEU A 113 -5.17 10.42 -17.15
N ARG A 114 -5.04 9.87 -15.94
CA ARG A 114 -3.97 8.96 -15.55
C ARG A 114 -3.96 7.68 -16.39
N LYS A 115 -5.12 7.07 -16.64
CA LYS A 115 -5.23 5.89 -17.53
C LYS A 115 -4.89 6.22 -18.99
N LYS A 116 -5.30 7.39 -19.49
CA LYS A 116 -4.97 7.82 -20.85
C LYS A 116 -3.48 8.09 -21.05
N THR A 117 -2.84 8.75 -20.09
CA THR A 117 -1.39 9.02 -20.14
C THR A 117 -0.58 7.73 -20.06
N GLN A 118 -1.00 6.79 -19.22
CA GLN A 118 -0.36 5.48 -19.12
C GLN A 118 -0.54 4.63 -20.40
N ALA A 119 -1.73 4.69 -21.03
CA ALA A 119 -1.98 4.04 -22.31
C ALA A 119 -1.16 4.67 -23.46
N LEU A 120 -1.00 5.99 -23.47
CA LEU A 120 -0.16 6.68 -24.46
C LEU A 120 1.32 6.31 -24.28
N ALA A 121 1.84 6.31 -23.05
CA ALA A 121 3.20 5.90 -22.75
C ALA A 121 3.49 4.47 -23.25
N SER A 122 2.57 3.54 -23.03
CA SER A 122 2.71 2.16 -23.51
C SER A 122 2.64 1.99 -25.03
N ARG A 123 2.07 2.95 -25.76
CA ARG A 123 2.04 2.93 -27.24
C ARG A 123 3.30 3.52 -27.86
N THR A 124 3.92 4.50 -27.22
CA THR A 124 5.25 5.01 -27.62
C THR A 124 6.34 3.95 -27.45
N ASP A 125 6.33 3.19 -26.35
CA ASP A 125 7.29 2.10 -26.14
C ASP A 125 7.16 0.95 -27.17
N GLN A 126 5.99 0.77 -27.78
CA GLN A 126 5.77 -0.23 -28.84
C GLN A 126 6.14 0.27 -30.25
N HIS A 127 6.39 1.56 -30.43
CA HIS A 127 6.74 2.13 -31.75
C HIS A 127 8.24 2.39 -31.93
N ASP A 128 9.00 2.41 -30.83
CA ASP A 128 10.47 2.56 -30.81
C ASP A 128 11.23 1.20 -30.68
N SER A 129 10.55 0.07 -30.89
CA SER A 129 11.16 -1.28 -31.04
C SER A 129 10.85 -1.88 -32.40
#